data_AF-A0A7V3H4G6-F1
#
_entry.id   AF-A0A7V3H4G6-F1
#
_cell.length_a   1.000
_cell.length_b   1.000
_cell.length_c   1.000
_cell.angle_alpha   90.00
_cell.angle_beta   90.00
_cell.angle_gamma   90.00
#
_symmetry.space_group_name_H-M   'P 1'
#
loop_
_entity.id
_entity.type
_entity.pdbx_description
1 polymer ?
#
loop_
_entity_poly.entity_id
_entity_poly.type
_entity_poly.pdbx_seq_one_letter_code
_entity_poly.pdbx_strand_id
1 'polypeptide(L)'
;DPLGRFRFGNVPAGNYRIVVSREGFSTESRHLLVISGRRNEIPITLLGSGPLVSPYEAAEVIVPIERRGAAILVRARVNDQLSGFFVVDTGATLTAISRQAAESAGIWAGAETPMVSLQTAAGIIQAPLVQIQSVRVGEAEVKEVKAVVLDVPGFPPQIAGLLGLSFLGRFKVSIDVENGRMILGPP
;
A
#
# COMPACT_ATOMS: atom_id res chain seq x y z
N ASP A 1 -37.18 -8.98 -20.30
CA ASP A 1 -38.53 -8.69 -19.77
C ASP A 1 -38.36 -7.76 -18.55
N PRO A 2 -39.44 -7.25 -17.93
CA PRO A 2 -39.32 -6.39 -16.75
C PRO A 2 -38.63 -7.06 -15.55
N LEU A 3 -38.45 -8.38 -15.57
CA LEU A 3 -37.77 -9.17 -14.55
C LEU A 3 -36.28 -9.43 -14.90
N GLY A 4 -35.73 -8.75 -15.92
CA GLY A 4 -34.32 -8.86 -16.31
C GLY A 4 -33.97 -10.09 -17.13
N ARG A 5 -34.94 -10.83 -17.69
CA ARG A 5 -34.69 -12.01 -18.54
C ARG A 5 -34.55 -11.63 -20.01
N PHE A 6 -33.48 -12.07 -20.65
CA PHE A 6 -33.24 -11.89 -22.08
C PHE A 6 -33.26 -13.26 -22.76
N ARG A 7 -33.81 -13.32 -23.98
CA ARG A 7 -33.91 -14.56 -24.77
C ARG A 7 -33.48 -14.28 -26.19
N PHE A 8 -32.59 -15.12 -26.70
CA PHE A 8 -32.11 -15.08 -28.08
C PHE A 8 -32.46 -16.41 -28.74
N GLY A 9 -33.28 -16.36 -29.79
CA GLY A 9 -33.63 -17.53 -30.61
C GLY A 9 -32.71 -17.67 -31.82
N ASN A 10 -32.61 -18.88 -32.37
CA ASN A 10 -31.86 -19.18 -33.60
C ASN A 10 -30.38 -18.75 -33.57
N VAL A 11 -29.75 -18.78 -32.40
CA VAL A 11 -28.31 -18.50 -32.27
C VAL A 11 -27.52 -19.67 -32.89
N PRO A 12 -26.64 -19.43 -33.89
CA PRO A 12 -25.81 -20.48 -34.47
C PRO A 12 -24.94 -21.18 -33.41
N ALA A 13 -24.57 -22.43 -33.67
CA ALA A 13 -23.62 -23.11 -32.81
C ALA A 13 -22.23 -22.44 -32.91
N GLY A 14 -21.58 -22.22 -31.78
CA GLY A 14 -20.30 -21.51 -31.74
C GLY A 14 -19.94 -20.98 -30.36
N ASN A 15 -18.76 -20.37 -30.25
CA ASN A 15 -18.29 -19.73 -29.03
C ASN A 15 -18.68 -18.25 -29.03
N TYR A 16 -19.34 -17.82 -27.97
CA TYR A 16 -19.83 -16.46 -27.80
C TYR A 16 -19.26 -15.84 -26.53
N ARG A 17 -19.07 -14.52 -26.57
CA ARG A 17 -18.88 -13.71 -25.38
C ARG A 17 -20.13 -12.87 -25.18
N ILE A 18 -20.81 -13.08 -24.06
CA ILE A 18 -21.94 -12.27 -23.63
C ILE A 18 -21.38 -11.17 -22.75
N VAL A 19 -21.72 -9.92 -23.07
CA VAL A 19 -21.37 -8.73 -22.28
C VAL A 19 -22.68 -8.08 -21.87
N VAL A 20 -22.84 -7.81 -20.57
CA VAL A 20 -24.04 -7.17 -20.02
C VAL A 20 -23.60 -5.94 -19.24
N SER A 21 -24.11 -4.79 -19.65
CA SER A 21 -23.89 -3.50 -18.99
C SER A 21 -25.22 -2.84 -18.67
N ARG A 22 -25.25 -2.09 -17.58
CA ARG A 22 -26.37 -1.23 -17.18
C ARG A 22 -25.79 -0.03 -16.46
N GLU A 23 -26.30 1.16 -16.76
CA GLU A 23 -25.93 2.38 -16.04
C GLU A 23 -26.15 2.18 -14.53
N GLY A 24 -25.16 2.57 -13.72
CA GLY A 24 -25.21 2.34 -12.27
C GLY A 24 -24.82 0.93 -11.82
N PHE A 25 -24.29 0.06 -12.71
CA PHE A 25 -23.82 -1.28 -12.37
C PHE A 25 -22.50 -1.65 -13.07
N SER A 26 -21.74 -2.59 -12.49
CA SER A 26 -20.55 -3.15 -13.15
C SER A 26 -20.94 -3.87 -14.45
N THR A 27 -20.05 -3.80 -15.45
CA THR A 27 -20.21 -4.59 -16.68
C THR A 27 -19.69 -6.00 -16.46
N GLU A 28 -20.52 -6.99 -16.69
CA GLU A 28 -20.13 -8.40 -16.60
C GLU A 28 -19.96 -9.02 -17.98
N SER A 29 -19.02 -9.96 -18.10
CA SER A 29 -18.91 -10.79 -19.30
C SER A 29 -18.74 -12.28 -18.99
N ARG A 30 -19.32 -13.13 -19.84
CA ARG A 30 -19.26 -14.59 -19.75
C ARG A 30 -19.03 -15.20 -21.13
N HIS A 31 -18.19 -16.21 -21.19
CA HIS A 31 -18.05 -17.03 -22.40
C HIS A 31 -19.10 -18.15 -22.38
N LEU A 32 -19.73 -18.39 -23.53
CA LEU A 32 -20.75 -19.41 -23.72
C LEU A 32 -20.46 -20.20 -25.00
N LEU A 33 -20.48 -21.53 -24.90
CA LEU A 33 -20.56 -22.41 -26.04
C LEU A 33 -22.04 -22.68 -26.37
N VAL A 34 -22.49 -22.25 -27.55
CA VAL A 34 -23.81 -22.58 -28.07
C VAL A 34 -23.72 -23.85 -28.90
N ILE A 35 -24.59 -24.82 -28.60
CA ILE A 35 -24.67 -26.10 -29.29
C ILE A 35 -26.08 -26.22 -29.88
N SER A 36 -26.18 -26.66 -31.14
CA SER A 36 -27.47 -26.81 -31.82
C SER A 36 -28.45 -27.68 -31.01
N GLY A 37 -29.70 -27.23 -30.92
CA GLY A 37 -30.76 -27.91 -30.18
C GLY A 37 -30.67 -27.83 -28.64
N ARG A 38 -29.64 -27.19 -28.07
CA ARG A 38 -29.50 -27.01 -26.61
C ARG A 38 -29.89 -25.61 -26.17
N ARG A 39 -30.75 -25.53 -25.16
CA ARG A 39 -31.03 -24.28 -24.45
C ARG A 39 -29.94 -24.04 -23.40
N ASN A 40 -29.36 -22.86 -23.40
CA ASN A 40 -28.44 -22.40 -22.37
C ASN A 40 -29.07 -21.26 -21.58
N GLU A 41 -28.94 -21.31 -20.26
CA GLU A 41 -29.34 -20.23 -19.36
C GLU A 41 -28.11 -19.80 -18.56
N ILE A 42 -27.82 -18.49 -18.56
CA ILE A 42 -26.68 -17.94 -17.84
C ILE A 42 -27.23 -16.90 -16.87
N PRO A 43 -27.18 -17.17 -15.55
CA PRO A 43 -27.45 -16.14 -14.56
C PRO A 43 -26.29 -15.13 -14.59
N ILE A 44 -26.62 -13.85 -14.75
CA ILE A 44 -25.66 -12.75 -14.65
C ILE A 44 -26.16 -11.84 -13.53
N THR A 45 -25.32 -11.64 -12.52
CA THR A 45 -25.57 -10.68 -11.45
C THR A 45 -24.70 -9.47 -11.72
N LEU A 46 -25.31 -8.31 -11.93
CA LEU A 46 -24.57 -7.04 -11.98
C LEU A 46 -24.50 -6.49 -10.57
N LEU A 47 -23.30 -6.17 -10.10
CA LEU A 47 -23.11 -5.52 -8.81
C LEU A 47 -23.35 -4.02 -8.99
N GLY A 48 -24.06 -3.40 -8.05
CA GLY A 48 -24.31 -1.96 -8.10
C GLY A 48 -22.99 -1.21 -8.18
N SER A 49 -22.85 -0.32 -9.16
CA SER A 49 -21.84 0.71 -9.11
C SER A 49 -22.37 1.78 -8.17
N GLY A 50 -22.13 1.59 -6.86
CA GLY A 50 -21.75 2.74 -6.04
C GLY A 50 -20.62 3.51 -6.74
N PRO A 51 -20.25 4.72 -6.29
CA PRO A 51 -19.20 5.50 -6.95
C PRO A 51 -18.06 4.57 -7.34
N LEU A 52 -17.70 4.59 -8.63
CA LEU A 52 -16.65 3.75 -9.19
C LEU A 52 -15.33 4.19 -8.55
N VAL A 53 -15.12 3.80 -7.29
CA VAL A 53 -13.78 3.70 -6.74
C VAL A 53 -13.22 2.51 -7.49
N SER A 54 -12.50 2.83 -8.57
CA SER A 54 -11.55 1.90 -9.13
C SER A 54 -10.83 1.25 -7.95
N PRO A 55 -10.68 -0.09 -7.88
CA PRO A 55 -9.76 -0.67 -6.89
C PRO A 55 -8.31 -0.18 -7.06
N TYR A 56 -8.05 0.69 -8.05
CA TYR A 56 -6.81 1.41 -8.31
C TYR A 56 -6.88 2.94 -8.11
N GLU A 57 -8.00 3.52 -7.64
CA GLU A 57 -7.90 4.78 -6.91
C GLU A 57 -7.54 4.41 -5.48
N ALA A 58 -6.26 4.20 -5.21
CA ALA A 58 -5.79 4.20 -3.83
C ALA A 58 -6.18 5.56 -3.25
N ALA A 59 -7.22 5.59 -2.42
CA ALA A 59 -7.67 6.81 -1.78
C ALA A 59 -6.46 7.47 -1.11
N GLU A 60 -6.33 8.79 -1.26
CA GLU A 60 -5.31 9.54 -0.55
C GLU A 60 -5.40 9.24 0.94
N VAL A 61 -4.32 8.72 1.50
CA VAL A 61 -4.25 8.44 2.94
C VAL A 61 -3.76 9.71 3.62
N ILE A 62 -4.65 10.32 4.41
CA ILE A 62 -4.34 11.49 5.23
C ILE A 62 -3.81 11.01 6.57
N VAL A 63 -2.60 11.43 6.91
CA VAL A 63 -1.86 11.04 8.11
C VAL A 63 -1.58 12.29 8.94
N PRO A 64 -2.04 12.36 10.20
CA PRO A 64 -1.67 13.46 11.10
C PRO A 64 -0.15 13.50 11.31
N ILE A 65 0.42 14.70 11.34
CA ILE A 65 1.85 14.88 11.63
C ILE A 65 2.06 15.56 12.97
N GLU A 66 3.17 15.24 13.63
CA GLU A 66 3.72 16.00 14.74
C GLU A 66 4.98 16.74 14.30
N ARG A 67 5.19 17.95 14.81
CA ARG A 67 6.43 18.69 14.60
C ARG A 67 7.29 18.64 15.84
N ARG A 68 8.58 18.34 15.68
CA ARG A 68 9.61 18.52 16.72
C ARG A 68 10.79 19.25 16.11
N GLY A 69 10.87 20.55 16.37
CA GLY A 69 11.81 21.43 15.67
C GLY A 69 11.51 21.46 14.17
N ALA A 70 12.54 21.21 13.35
CA ALA A 70 12.40 21.12 11.89
C ALA A 70 11.82 19.77 11.42
N ALA A 71 11.77 18.77 12.29
CA ALA A 71 11.38 17.42 11.91
C ALA A 71 9.87 17.21 11.91
N ILE A 72 9.43 16.42 10.95
CA ILE A 72 8.05 15.96 10.78
C ILE A 72 8.00 14.51 11.20
N LEU A 73 7.09 14.19 12.12
CA LEU A 73 6.91 12.86 12.64
C LEU A 73 5.51 12.34 12.30
N VAL A 74 5.44 11.05 12.01
CA VAL A 74 4.19 10.32 11.83
C VAL A 74 4.20 9.07 12.67
N ARG A 75 3.02 8.61 13.08
CA ARG A 75 2.89 7.30 13.71
C ARG A 75 2.86 6.24 12.63
N ALA A 76 3.72 5.24 12.76
CA ALA A 76 3.73 4.06 11.92
C ALA A 76 3.56 2.79 12.76
N ARG A 77 3.13 1.72 12.10
CA ARG A 77 3.11 0.36 12.63
C ARG A 77 4.05 -0.53 11.83
N VAL A 78 4.84 -1.34 12.52
CA VAL A 78 5.84 -2.24 11.92
C VAL A 78 5.49 -3.68 12.28
N ASN A 79 5.37 -4.54 11.28
CA ASN A 79 4.99 -5.96 11.39
C ASN A 79 3.74 -6.21 12.26
N ASP A 80 2.83 -5.23 12.32
CA ASP A 80 1.69 -5.18 13.25
C ASP A 80 2.01 -5.38 14.75
N GLN A 81 3.29 -5.36 15.13
CA GLN A 81 3.77 -5.63 16.49
C GLN A 81 4.20 -4.35 17.21
N LEU A 82 4.89 -3.45 16.51
CA LEU A 82 5.32 -2.17 17.06
C LEU A 82 4.47 -1.03 16.49
N SER A 83 4.02 -0.11 17.35
CA SER A 83 3.56 1.22 16.92
C SER A 83 4.42 2.31 17.55
N GLY A 84 4.97 3.20 16.73
CA GLY A 84 5.88 4.24 17.19
C GLY A 84 5.97 5.43 16.24
N PHE A 85 6.65 6.48 16.68
CA PHE A 85 6.89 7.66 15.85
C PHE A 85 8.10 7.44 14.94
N PHE A 86 7.92 7.83 13.68
CA PHE A 86 8.97 7.85 12.68
C PHE A 86 9.16 9.26 12.15
N VAL A 87 10.41 9.64 11.94
CA VAL A 87 10.75 10.87 11.22
C VAL A 87 10.47 10.66 9.73
N VAL A 88 9.85 11.62 9.07
CA VAL A 88 9.69 11.60 7.60
C VAL A 88 10.94 12.21 6.97
N ASP A 89 11.68 11.43 6.17
CA ASP A 89 12.91 11.88 5.53
C ASP A 89 12.95 11.45 4.05
N THR A 90 12.63 12.39 3.16
CA THR A 90 12.67 12.19 1.71
C THR A 90 14.09 12.15 1.13
N GLY A 91 15.10 12.51 1.92
CA GLY A 91 16.51 12.43 1.54
C GLY A 91 17.17 11.08 1.79
N ALA A 92 16.54 10.22 2.61
CA ALA A 92 17.06 8.90 2.91
C ALA A 92 16.59 7.84 1.89
N THR A 93 17.52 7.16 1.23
CA THR A 93 17.18 6.06 0.29
C THR A 93 16.49 4.88 0.99
N LEU A 94 16.91 4.55 2.21
CA LEU A 94 16.37 3.45 3.00
C LEU A 94 15.69 3.99 4.26
N THR A 95 14.54 3.39 4.60
CA THR A 95 13.95 3.50 5.94
C THR A 95 14.94 2.99 6.99
N ALA A 96 15.01 3.64 8.14
CA ALA A 96 15.76 3.18 9.30
C ALA A 96 14.81 2.80 10.43
N ILE A 97 15.16 1.76 11.18
CA ILE A 97 14.47 1.35 12.40
C ILE A 97 15.49 1.27 13.54
N SER A 98 15.14 1.84 14.70
CA SER A 98 16.02 1.77 15.87
C SER A 98 16.21 0.33 16.33
N ARG A 99 17.28 0.05 17.07
CA ARG A 99 17.52 -1.32 17.56
C ARG A 99 16.37 -1.81 18.45
N GLN A 100 15.92 -0.96 19.37
CA GLN A 100 14.79 -1.25 20.26
C GLN A 100 13.48 -1.50 19.48
N ALA A 101 13.24 -0.71 18.43
CA ALA A 101 12.08 -0.89 17.57
C ALA A 101 12.15 -2.20 16.76
N ALA A 102 13.32 -2.56 16.24
CA ALA A 102 13.52 -3.82 15.53
C ALA A 102 13.20 -5.02 16.45
N GLU A 103 13.74 -5.02 17.68
CA GLU A 103 13.47 -6.06 18.68
C GLU A 103 11.98 -6.15 19.01
N SER A 104 11.33 -5.00 19.24
CA SER A 104 9.88 -4.93 19.55
C SER A 104 8.99 -5.34 18.38
N ALA A 105 9.50 -5.29 17.15
CA ALA A 105 8.81 -5.70 15.93
C ALA A 105 9.20 -7.12 15.46
N GLY A 106 9.93 -7.88 16.28
CA GLY A 106 10.35 -9.25 15.98
C GLY A 106 11.38 -9.34 14.85
N ILE A 107 12.11 -8.26 14.57
CA ILE A 107 13.14 -8.19 13.53
C ILE A 107 14.50 -8.45 14.16
N TRP A 108 15.15 -9.52 13.72
CA TRP A 108 16.48 -9.89 14.18
C TRP A 108 17.56 -9.35 13.25
N ALA A 109 18.55 -8.65 13.83
CA ALA A 109 19.79 -8.25 13.17
C ALA A 109 20.98 -8.79 13.97
N GLY A 110 21.52 -9.92 13.54
CA GLY A 110 22.64 -10.62 14.18
C GLY A 110 23.95 -10.45 13.43
N ALA A 111 24.98 -11.21 13.84
CA ALA A 111 26.32 -11.13 13.24
C ALA A 111 26.35 -11.47 11.73
N GLU A 112 25.47 -12.36 11.28
CA GLU A 112 25.37 -12.80 9.88
C GLU A 112 24.47 -11.88 9.03
N THR A 113 23.88 -10.84 9.62
CA THR A 113 23.01 -9.92 8.87
C THR A 113 23.87 -9.11 7.89
N PRO A 114 23.49 -9.06 6.59
CA PRO A 114 24.23 -8.27 5.60
C PRO A 114 24.37 -6.81 6.03
N MET A 115 25.54 -6.23 5.84
CA MET A 115 25.80 -4.82 6.12
C MET A 115 25.75 -4.00 4.83
N VAL A 116 25.25 -2.77 4.92
CA VAL A 116 25.27 -1.81 3.80
C VAL A 116 25.97 -0.51 4.23
N SER A 117 26.73 0.08 3.31
CA SER A 117 27.31 1.41 3.50
C SER A 117 26.27 2.50 3.21
N LEU A 118 26.12 3.44 4.14
CA LEU A 118 25.21 4.57 4.05
C LEU A 118 26.01 5.87 4.00
N GLN A 119 25.71 6.72 3.02
CA GLN A 119 26.21 8.08 2.98
C GLN A 119 25.35 8.96 3.89
N THR A 120 25.94 9.56 4.91
CA THR A 120 25.26 10.53 5.80
C THR A 120 25.98 11.86 5.78
N ALA A 121 25.37 12.89 6.39
CA ALA A 121 26.02 14.19 6.56
C ALA A 121 27.29 14.13 7.43
N ALA A 122 27.39 13.13 8.32
CA ALA A 122 28.56 12.91 9.18
C ALA A 122 29.63 12.02 8.52
N GLY A 123 29.39 11.52 7.30
CA GLY A 123 30.27 10.60 6.58
C GLY A 123 29.63 9.24 6.27
N ILE A 124 30.46 8.30 5.86
CA ILE A 124 30.02 6.94 5.51
C ILE A 124 29.96 6.09 6.79
N ILE A 125 28.84 5.43 7.02
CA ILE A 125 28.65 4.47 8.10
C ILE A 125 28.20 3.12 7.54
N GLN A 126 28.33 2.05 8.32
CA GLN A 126 27.75 0.74 8.00
C GLN A 126 26.61 0.41 8.94
N ALA A 127 25.54 -0.17 8.41
CA ALA A 127 24.40 -0.62 9.21
C ALA A 127 23.86 -1.97 8.70
N PRO A 128 23.29 -2.81 9.60
CA PRO A 128 22.64 -4.06 9.20
C PRO A 128 21.44 -3.77 8.29
N LEU A 129 21.38 -4.43 7.15
CA LEU A 129 20.29 -4.38 6.20
C LEU A 129 19.29 -5.49 6.53
N VAL A 130 18.04 -5.10 6.78
CA VAL A 130 16.92 -5.98 7.09
C VAL A 130 15.76 -5.74 6.13
N GLN A 131 14.82 -6.67 6.13
CA GLN A 131 13.57 -6.57 5.39
C GLN A 131 12.41 -6.61 6.37
N ILE A 132 11.67 -5.52 6.44
CA ILE A 132 10.46 -5.39 7.25
C ILE A 132 9.29 -5.99 6.47
N GLN A 133 8.53 -6.89 7.10
CA GLN A 133 7.42 -7.57 6.43
C GLN A 133 6.31 -6.58 6.07
N SER A 134 5.94 -5.68 6.99
CA SER A 134 4.99 -4.61 6.72
C SER A 134 5.32 -3.33 7.49
N VAL A 135 5.16 -2.19 6.81
CA VAL A 135 5.13 -0.87 7.42
C VAL A 135 3.78 -0.24 7.06
N ARG A 136 3.03 0.20 8.07
CA ARG A 136 1.75 0.87 7.90
C ARG A 136 1.80 2.29 8.47
N VAL A 137 1.33 3.27 7.71
CA VAL A 137 1.20 4.68 8.11
C VAL A 137 -0.22 5.13 7.76
N GLY A 138 -1.04 5.38 8.78
CA GLY A 138 -2.50 5.47 8.57
C GLY A 138 -3.03 4.17 7.97
N GLU A 139 -3.80 4.27 6.89
CA GLU A 139 -4.28 3.10 6.13
C GLU A 139 -3.31 2.64 5.03
N ALA A 140 -2.25 3.41 4.75
CA ALA A 140 -1.27 3.07 3.74
C ALA A 140 -0.33 1.97 4.27
N GLU A 141 -0.22 0.86 3.54
CA GLU A 141 0.67 -0.25 3.90
C GLU A 141 1.63 -0.55 2.75
N VAL A 142 2.90 -0.71 3.09
CA VAL A 142 3.92 -1.24 2.18
C VAL A 142 4.48 -2.51 2.79
N LYS A 143 4.52 -3.57 1.99
CA LYS A 143 5.13 -4.84 2.36
C LYS A 143 6.55 -4.93 1.87
N GLU A 144 7.36 -5.76 2.52
CA GLU A 144 8.73 -6.08 2.10
C GLU A 144 9.62 -4.82 1.98
N VAL A 145 9.57 -3.96 3.01
CA VAL A 145 10.31 -2.69 3.06
C VAL A 145 11.76 -2.97 3.45
N LYS A 146 12.70 -2.65 2.55
CA LYS A 146 14.12 -2.65 2.89
C LYS A 146 14.41 -1.56 3.91
N ALA A 147 15.06 -1.92 5.01
CA ALA A 147 15.41 -1.00 6.06
C ALA A 147 16.79 -1.29 6.65
N VAL A 148 17.37 -0.31 7.33
CA VAL A 148 18.58 -0.49 8.12
C VAL A 148 18.29 -0.42 9.61
N VAL A 149 19.01 -1.20 10.41
CA VAL A 149 18.93 -1.12 11.87
C VAL A 149 19.93 -0.07 12.36
N LEU A 150 19.41 1.12 12.66
CA LEU A 150 20.21 2.29 13.05
C LEU A 150 19.34 3.26 13.85
N ASP A 151 19.87 3.73 14.99
CA ASP A 151 19.20 4.76 15.78
C ASP A 151 19.26 6.11 15.04
N VAL A 152 18.17 6.88 15.09
CA VAL A 152 18.07 8.15 14.35
C VAL A 152 18.88 9.23 15.07
N PRO A 153 19.98 9.75 14.49
CA PRO A 153 20.82 10.73 15.16
C PRO A 153 20.05 12.01 15.50
N GLY A 154 20.27 12.55 16.71
CA GLY A 154 19.61 13.78 17.18
C GLY A 154 18.18 13.58 17.69
N PHE A 155 17.67 12.35 17.72
CA PHE A 155 16.37 12.02 18.31
C PHE A 155 16.52 11.13 19.55
N PRO A 156 15.56 11.22 20.49
CA PRO A 156 15.62 10.39 21.68
C PRO A 156 15.20 8.94 21.36
N PRO A 157 15.57 7.95 22.20
CA PRO A 157 15.32 6.53 21.92
C PRO A 157 13.87 6.13 21.66
N GLN A 158 12.90 6.95 22.07
CA GLN A 158 11.47 6.71 21.84
C GLN A 158 11.03 6.92 20.39
N ILE A 159 11.89 7.48 19.54
CA ILE A 159 11.67 7.50 18.09
C ILE A 159 12.02 6.12 17.53
N ALA A 160 11.01 5.47 16.96
CA ALA A 160 11.12 4.11 16.46
C ALA A 160 11.96 4.02 15.18
N GLY A 161 12.10 5.12 14.44
CA GLY A 161 12.92 5.14 13.24
C GLY A 161 12.66 6.35 12.35
N LEU A 162 12.96 6.16 11.08
CA LEU A 162 12.85 7.17 10.03
C LEU A 162 12.33 6.52 8.74
N LEU A 163 11.30 7.09 8.14
CA LEU A 163 10.71 6.66 6.88
C LEU A 163 11.49 7.30 5.72
N GLY A 164 12.18 6.45 4.96
CA GLY A 164 12.92 6.84 3.76
C GLY A 164 12.18 6.43 2.48
N LEU A 165 12.83 6.61 1.34
CA LEU A 165 12.29 6.34 0.01
C LEU A 165 11.94 4.86 -0.23
N SER A 166 12.54 3.91 0.50
CA SER A 166 12.12 2.50 0.43
C SER A 166 10.67 2.26 0.86
N PHE A 167 10.10 3.18 1.66
CA PHE A 167 8.67 3.28 1.96
C PHE A 167 8.01 4.43 1.20
N LEU A 168 8.50 5.67 1.36
CA LEU A 168 7.85 6.88 0.85
C LEU A 168 7.78 6.90 -0.69
N GLY A 169 8.75 6.30 -1.37
CA GLY A 169 8.79 6.22 -2.83
C GLY A 169 7.69 5.33 -3.44
N ARG A 170 6.84 4.70 -2.63
CA ARG A 170 5.64 3.98 -3.08
C ARG A 170 4.43 4.90 -3.26
N PHE A 171 4.55 6.16 -2.88
CA PHE A 171 3.45 7.12 -2.84
C PHE A 171 3.83 8.45 -3.48
N LYS A 172 2.84 9.17 -4.00
CA LYS A 172 2.95 10.63 -4.11
C LYS A 172 2.77 11.22 -2.72
N VAL A 173 3.85 11.78 -2.18
CA VAL A 173 3.87 12.35 -0.82
C VAL A 173 3.66 13.85 -0.91
N SER A 174 2.70 14.37 -0.14
CA SER A 174 2.51 15.80 0.08
C SER A 174 2.46 16.08 1.57
N ILE A 175 3.09 17.18 2.00
CA ILE A 175 3.14 17.57 3.41
C ILE A 175 2.51 18.95 3.52
N ASP A 176 1.39 19.01 4.23
CA ASP A 176 0.62 20.20 4.52
C ASP A 176 0.83 20.55 6.00
N VAL A 177 1.89 21.32 6.24
CA VAL A 177 2.33 21.70 7.59
C VAL A 177 1.30 22.61 8.27
N GLU A 178 0.64 23.48 7.51
CA GLU A 178 -0.36 24.41 8.02
C GLU A 178 -1.56 23.66 8.60
N ASN A 179 -2.01 22.59 7.93
CA ASN A 179 -3.12 21.77 8.40
C ASN A 179 -2.66 20.53 9.20
N GLY A 180 -1.37 20.42 9.53
CA GLY A 180 -0.84 19.34 10.36
C GLY A 180 -1.04 17.94 9.77
N ARG A 181 -0.90 17.78 8.46
CA ARG A 181 -1.14 16.50 7.78
C ARG A 181 -0.12 16.18 6.69
N MET A 182 0.12 14.90 6.49
CA MET A 182 0.81 14.32 5.35
C MET A 182 -0.21 13.53 4.54
N ILE A 183 -0.12 13.62 3.23
CA ILE A 183 -1.00 12.94 2.28
C ILE A 183 -0.14 11.94 1.51
N LEU A 184 -0.58 10.67 1.51
CA LEU A 184 0.02 9.59 0.73
C LEU A 184 -0.97 9.19 -0.37
N GLY A 185 -0.70 9.64 -1.59
CA GLY A 185 -1.49 9.29 -2.77
C GLY A 185 -0.86 8.15 -3.59
N PRO A 186 -1.58 7.63 -4.59
CA PRO A 186 -1.03 6.68 -5.55
C PRO A 186 0.19 7.28 -6.29
N PRO A 187 1.17 6.46 -6.70
CA PRO A 187 2.39 6.89 -7.39
C PRO A 187 2.14 7.54 -8.77
#